data_AF-A0A2V9P6U2-F1
#
_entry.id   AF-A0A2V9P6U2-F1
#
_cell.length_a   1.000
_cell.length_b   1.000
_cell.length_c   1.000
_cell.angle_alpha   90.00
_cell.angle_beta   90.00
_cell.angle_gamma   90.00
#
_symmetry.space_group_name_H-M   'P 1'
#
loop_
_entity.id
_entity.type
_entity.pdbx_description
1 polymer ?
#
loop_
_entity_poly.entity_id
_entity_poly.type
_entity_poly.pdbx_seq_one_letter_code
_entity_poly.pdbx_strand_id
1 'polypeptide(L)'
;MPEVNCIKLWVRLLPQVCGRDRSYGVNPYISRDAACSGHFRASRGKGCTISVFSIDQQTGSLSEIKGSPFESDGTNPHSSVMDSQGKYLFVANISSNDVSVFRVNSTNGAIESVRGSPFPAPYGPAAIALDWSGEYLYVVSAYSQSVSQFAIDTDRGQLRPIGPPLRAGAGPLSIIAQSASPD
;
A
#
# COMPACT_ATOMS: atom_id res chain seq x y z
N MET A 1 8.67 2.02 35.33
CA MET A 1 8.84 2.81 34.09
C MET A 1 7.71 2.35 33.18
N PRO A 2 6.83 3.22 32.64
CA PRO A 2 5.77 2.73 31.78
C PRO A 2 6.39 2.28 30.46
N GLU A 3 6.10 1.03 30.08
CA GLU A 3 6.50 0.45 28.80
C GLU A 3 5.95 1.31 27.66
N VAL A 4 6.84 1.73 26.77
CA VAL A 4 6.46 2.35 25.51
C VAL A 4 5.83 1.25 24.66
N ASN A 5 4.50 1.13 24.71
CA ASN A 5 3.73 0.26 23.83
C ASN A 5 3.98 0.69 22.38
N CYS A 6 5.00 0.12 21.75
CA CYS A 6 5.26 0.29 20.33
C CYS A 6 4.15 -0.44 19.58
N ILE A 7 3.15 0.29 19.12
CA ILE A 7 2.07 -0.25 18.27
C ILE A 7 2.72 -0.68 16.96
N LYS A 8 2.92 -1.99 16.77
CA LYS A 8 3.25 -2.55 15.47
C LYS A 8 1.96 -2.73 14.71
N LEU A 9 1.80 -1.97 13.63
CA LEU A 9 0.60 -1.99 12.80
C LEU A 9 0.72 -3.08 11.75
N TRP A 10 -0.34 -3.87 11.61
CA TRP A 10 -0.49 -4.79 10.49
C TRP A 10 -1.60 -4.28 9.57
N VAL A 11 -1.26 -4.14 8.30
CA VAL A 11 -2.18 -3.67 7.26
C VAL A 11 -2.58 -4.85 6.41
N ARG A 12 -3.88 -5.15 6.35
CA ARG A 12 -4.43 -6.14 5.42
C ARG A 12 -5.22 -5.40 4.35
N LEU A 13 -4.76 -5.54 3.10
CA LEU A 13 -5.50 -5.10 1.93
C LEU A 13 -6.58 -6.15 1.62
N LEU A 14 -7.84 -5.72 1.56
CA LEU A 14 -8.95 -6.60 1.20
C LEU A 14 -9.63 -6.07 -0.06
N PRO A 15 -9.56 -6.80 -1.20
CA PRO A 15 -10.49 -6.54 -2.28
C PRO A 15 -11.89 -6.93 -1.80
N GLN A 16 -12.82 -5.96 -1.75
CA GLN A 16 -14.22 -6.28 -1.47
C GLN A 16 -14.80 -6.99 -2.70
N VAL A 17 -15.15 -8.26 -2.54
CA VAL A 17 -15.90 -9.01 -3.56
C VAL A 17 -17.33 -8.49 -3.57
N CYS A 18 -17.60 -7.47 -4.41
CA CYS A 18 -18.96 -7.03 -4.66
C CYS A 18 -19.64 -7.98 -5.67
N GLY A 19 -20.20 -9.08 -5.17
CA GLY A 19 -21.06 -9.97 -5.95
C GLY A 19 -20.93 -11.43 -5.52
N ARG A 20 -22.07 -12.10 -5.30
CA ARG A 20 -22.11 -13.55 -5.07
C ARG A 20 -21.59 -14.25 -6.32
N ASP A 21 -20.43 -14.88 -6.24
CA ASP A 21 -20.31 -16.19 -6.88
C ASP A 21 -19.47 -17.14 -6.03
N ARG A 22 -20.02 -18.34 -5.84
CA ARG A 22 -19.41 -19.43 -5.09
C ARG A 22 -18.57 -20.23 -6.08
N SER A 23 -17.25 -20.23 -5.95
CA SER A 23 -16.43 -21.41 -6.25
C SER A 23 -14.99 -21.24 -5.76
N TYR A 24 -14.46 -22.33 -5.22
CA TYR A 24 -13.21 -22.43 -4.46
C TYR A 24 -11.96 -22.44 -5.36
N GLY A 25 -10.87 -21.82 -4.84
CA GLY A 25 -9.48 -22.28 -4.87
C GLY A 25 -8.77 -22.54 -6.21
N VAL A 26 -7.72 -21.76 -6.50
CA VAL A 26 -6.36 -22.19 -6.88
C VAL A 26 -5.42 -20.96 -6.96
N ASN A 27 -4.11 -21.21 -6.85
CA ASN A 27 -2.97 -20.29 -6.91
C ASN A 27 -2.87 -19.49 -8.26
N PRO A 28 -1.81 -18.71 -8.51
CA PRO A 28 -1.73 -17.25 -8.52
C PRO A 28 -1.74 -16.65 -9.94
N TYR A 29 -2.88 -16.47 -10.62
CA TYR A 29 -2.93 -15.68 -11.84
C TYR A 29 -4.35 -15.13 -12.03
N ILE A 30 -4.47 -13.80 -12.10
CA ILE A 30 -5.58 -13.09 -12.73
C ILE A 30 -6.94 -13.25 -12.02
N SER A 31 -7.28 -12.33 -11.12
CA SER A 31 -8.69 -11.95 -10.95
C SER A 31 -8.99 -10.81 -11.93
N ARG A 32 -9.33 -11.16 -13.17
CA ARG A 32 -10.14 -10.26 -14.00
C ARG A 32 -11.48 -10.13 -13.27
N ASP A 33 -11.87 -8.89 -13.03
CA ASP A 33 -13.23 -8.48 -12.68
C ASP A 33 -13.72 -8.68 -11.24
N ALA A 34 -12.94 -8.18 -10.28
CA ALA A 34 -13.48 -7.61 -9.03
C ALA A 34 -12.85 -6.25 -8.74
N ALA A 35 -12.82 -5.35 -9.74
CA ALA A 35 -12.56 -3.95 -9.46
C ALA A 35 -13.73 -3.39 -8.64
N CYS A 36 -13.46 -2.49 -7.69
CA CYS A 36 -14.49 -1.71 -6.98
C CYS A 36 -15.20 -0.70 -7.95
N SER A 37 -15.57 -1.13 -9.16
CA SER A 37 -16.29 -0.34 -10.15
C SER A 37 -17.78 -0.39 -9.87
N GLY A 38 -18.19 0.20 -8.75
CA GLY A 38 -19.58 0.43 -8.40
C GLY A 38 -20.06 1.76 -8.98
N HIS A 39 -20.72 1.68 -10.13
CA HIS A 39 -21.42 2.78 -10.80
C HIS A 39 -22.62 3.23 -9.96
N PHE A 40 -22.43 3.96 -8.86
CA PHE A 40 -23.51 4.61 -8.13
C PHE A 40 -23.12 6.04 -7.73
N ARG A 41 -23.59 7.01 -8.54
CA ARG A 41 -23.84 8.36 -8.04
C ARG A 41 -24.92 8.24 -6.96
N ALA A 42 -24.67 8.90 -5.82
CA ALA A 42 -25.53 9.02 -4.63
C ALA A 42 -25.44 7.88 -3.59
N SER A 43 -24.33 7.85 -2.85
CA SER A 43 -24.23 7.70 -1.38
C SER A 43 -22.74 7.67 -1.02
N ARG A 44 -22.27 8.50 -0.09
CA ARG A 44 -20.85 8.61 0.27
C ARG A 44 -20.22 7.23 0.61
N GLY A 45 -19.31 6.79 -0.25
CA GLY A 45 -18.11 5.99 0.05
C GLY A 45 -18.32 4.58 0.60
N LYS A 46 -18.11 3.56 -0.23
CA LYS A 46 -17.36 2.36 0.16
C LYS A 46 -16.48 1.97 -1.03
N GLY A 47 -15.38 2.69 -1.20
CA GLY A 47 -14.33 2.36 -2.14
C GLY A 47 -13.57 1.12 -1.67
N CYS A 48 -12.51 0.74 -2.37
CA CYS A 48 -11.62 -0.30 -1.87
C CYS A 48 -10.96 0.18 -0.56
N THR A 49 -10.77 -0.71 0.42
CA THR A 49 -10.39 -0.32 1.78
C THR A 49 -9.09 -0.94 2.28
N ILE A 50 -8.58 -0.36 3.36
CA ILE A 50 -7.40 -0.77 4.11
C ILE A 50 -7.85 -1.10 5.53
N SER A 51 -7.71 -2.38 5.93
CA SER A 51 -7.96 -2.79 7.32
C SER A 51 -6.67 -2.68 8.13
N VAL A 52 -6.76 -2.08 9.32
CA VAL A 52 -5.62 -1.82 10.19
C VAL A 52 -5.82 -2.53 11.53
N PHE A 53 -4.79 -3.27 11.96
CA PHE A 53 -4.81 -4.04 13.19
C PHE A 53 -3.64 -3.64 14.09
N SER A 54 -3.89 -3.59 15.40
CA SER A 54 -2.85 -3.59 16.43
C SER A 54 -2.48 -5.02 16.80
N ILE A 55 -1.21 -5.26 17.07
CA ILE A 55 -0.73 -6.54 17.59
C ILE A 55 -0.40 -6.45 19.08
N ASP A 56 -0.89 -7.42 19.84
CA ASP A 56 -0.41 -7.67 21.20
C ASP A 56 0.99 -8.30 21.12
N GLN A 57 1.99 -7.64 21.70
CA GLN A 57 3.38 -8.07 21.56
C GLN A 57 3.72 -9.34 22.35
N GLN A 58 2.93 -9.70 23.38
CA GLN A 58 3.19 -10.86 24.21
C GLN A 58 2.58 -12.13 23.59
N THR A 59 1.43 -11.99 22.95
CA THR A 59 0.63 -13.11 22.44
C THR A 59 0.62 -13.20 20.91
N GLY A 60 1.00 -12.12 20.21
CA GLY A 60 0.86 -12.00 18.76
C GLY A 60 -0.58 -11.82 18.28
N SER A 61 -1.54 -11.63 19.19
CA SER A 61 -2.96 -11.53 18.84
C SER A 61 -3.25 -10.20 18.14
N LEU A 62 -4.05 -10.26 17.06
CA LEU A 62 -4.46 -9.09 16.29
C LEU A 62 -5.81 -8.57 16.78
N SER A 63 -5.93 -7.25 16.92
CA SER A 63 -7.19 -6.56 17.19
C SER A 63 -7.36 -5.42 16.19
N GLU A 64 -8.54 -5.31 15.60
CA GLU A 64 -8.84 -4.23 14.66
C GLU A 64 -8.89 -2.89 15.41
N ILE A 65 -8.24 -1.86 14.86
CA ILE A 65 -8.20 -0.55 15.51
C ILE A 65 -9.50 0.23 15.27
N LYS A 66 -9.81 1.16 16.18
CA LYS A 66 -10.95 2.06 16.02
C LYS A 66 -10.78 2.91 14.75
N GLY A 67 -11.83 2.93 13.91
CA GLY A 67 -11.85 3.68 12.65
C GLY A 67 -11.52 2.86 11.42
N SER A 68 -11.00 1.63 11.59
CA SER A 68 -10.87 0.66 10.50
C SER A 68 -12.25 0.14 10.05
N PRO A 69 -12.45 -0.17 8.76
CA PRO A 69 -11.49 0.00 7.66
C PRO A 69 -11.45 1.45 7.14
N PHE A 70 -10.29 1.85 6.61
CA PHE A 70 -10.04 3.15 5.99
C PHE A 70 -10.17 3.06 4.47
N GLU A 71 -10.48 4.15 3.80
CA GLU A 71 -10.47 4.21 2.33
C GLU A 71 -9.03 4.08 1.81
N SER A 72 -8.85 3.36 0.70
CA SER A 72 -7.52 3.18 0.09
C SER A 72 -7.08 4.35 -0.79
N ASP A 73 -7.94 5.33 -1.03
CA ASP A 73 -7.73 6.47 -1.94
C ASP A 73 -7.33 6.08 -3.38
N GLY A 74 -7.53 4.81 -3.73
CA GLY A 74 -7.30 4.26 -5.05
C GLY A 74 -8.22 3.06 -5.31
N THR A 75 -7.92 2.31 -6.37
CA THR A 75 -8.73 1.16 -6.78
C THR A 75 -7.89 -0.11 -6.85
N ASN A 76 -8.41 -1.15 -6.19
CA ASN A 76 -7.80 -2.48 -6.08
C ASN A 76 -6.39 -2.40 -5.47
N PRO A 77 -6.27 -2.01 -4.19
CA PRO A 77 -4.97 -1.98 -3.51
C PRO A 77 -4.38 -3.39 -3.50
N HIS A 78 -3.15 -3.53 -4.01
CA HIS A 78 -2.54 -4.83 -4.29
C HIS A 78 -1.31 -5.10 -3.43
N SER A 79 -0.53 -4.08 -3.10
CA SER A 79 0.67 -4.20 -2.27
C SER A 79 0.82 -2.98 -1.39
N SER A 80 1.42 -3.14 -0.21
CA SER A 80 1.67 -2.04 0.71
C SER A 80 2.97 -2.24 1.48
N VAL A 81 3.63 -1.14 1.82
CA VAL A 81 4.82 -1.11 2.66
C VAL A 81 4.73 0.05 3.64
N MET A 82 5.27 -0.14 4.84
CA MET A 82 5.34 0.90 5.88
C MET A 82 6.80 1.29 6.08
N ASP A 83 7.07 2.55 6.37
CA ASP A 83 8.42 2.98 6.72
C ASP A 83 8.91 2.37 8.05
N SER A 84 10.22 2.38 8.25
CA SER A 84 10.86 1.81 9.44
C SER A 84 10.48 2.48 10.76
N GLN A 85 9.97 3.72 10.71
CA GLN A 85 9.52 4.49 11.86
C GLN A 85 8.01 4.37 12.11
N GLY A 86 7.28 3.65 11.23
CA GLY A 86 5.84 3.55 11.24
C GLY A 86 5.12 4.89 11.01
N LYS A 87 5.75 5.87 10.34
CA LYS A 87 5.16 7.21 10.11
C LYS A 87 4.28 7.25 8.87
N TYR A 88 4.65 6.52 7.82
CA TYR A 88 3.96 6.49 6.54
C TYR A 88 3.69 5.06 6.07
N LEU A 89 2.52 4.88 5.47
CA LEU A 89 2.06 3.68 4.77
C LEU A 89 1.90 4.02 3.29
N PHE A 90 2.55 3.25 2.42
CA PHE A 90 2.47 3.36 0.98
C PHE A 90 1.65 2.18 0.44
N VAL A 91 0.70 2.44 -0.46
CA VAL A 91 -0.21 1.43 -1.01
C VAL A 91 -0.24 1.55 -2.52
N ALA A 92 0.19 0.50 -3.21
CA ALA A 92 0.10 0.38 -4.67
C ALA A 92 -1.31 -0.06 -5.08
N ASN A 93 -1.98 0.77 -5.89
CA ASN A 93 -3.34 0.51 -6.38
C ASN A 93 -3.29 0.08 -7.85
N ILE A 94 -3.42 -1.23 -8.07
CA ILE A 94 -3.10 -1.82 -9.38
C ILE A 94 -4.07 -1.36 -10.48
N SER A 95 -5.32 -1.07 -10.14
CA SER A 95 -6.35 -0.70 -11.13
C SER A 95 -6.41 0.80 -11.39
N SER A 96 -6.14 1.65 -10.40
CA SER A 96 -6.12 3.11 -10.58
C SER A 96 -4.76 3.65 -11.05
N ASN A 97 -3.72 2.81 -11.05
CA ASN A 97 -2.37 3.14 -11.53
C ASN A 97 -1.72 4.27 -10.73
N ASP A 98 -1.80 4.15 -9.42
CA ASP A 98 -1.27 5.12 -8.50
C ASP A 98 -0.75 4.46 -7.21
N VAL A 99 -0.07 5.26 -6.40
CA VAL A 99 0.35 4.90 -5.05
C VAL A 99 -0.29 5.89 -4.07
N SER A 100 -1.16 5.37 -3.21
CA SER A 100 -1.67 6.13 -2.07
C SER A 100 -0.61 6.17 -0.97
N VAL A 101 -0.47 7.32 -0.33
CA VAL A 101 0.41 7.49 0.83
C VAL A 101 -0.37 8.05 2.00
N PHE A 102 -0.28 7.37 3.13
CA PHE A 102 -0.97 7.74 4.35
C PHE A 102 0.03 8.02 5.46
N ARG A 103 -0.22 9.08 6.21
CA ARG A 103 0.40 9.30 7.51
C ARG A 103 -0.30 8.43 8.55
N VAL A 104 0.50 7.83 9.42
CA VAL A 104 0.05 6.97 10.50
C VAL A 104 0.08 7.74 11.81
N ASN A 105 -1.01 7.69 12.56
CA ASN A 105 -1.04 8.21 13.91
C ASN A 105 -0.33 7.25 14.86
N SER A 106 0.77 7.69 15.48
CA SER A 106 1.60 6.86 16.36
C SER A 106 0.90 6.38 17.64
N THR A 107 -0.21 7.01 18.05
CA THR A 107 -0.90 6.70 19.30
C THR A 107 -2.03 5.70 19.10
N ASN A 108 -2.72 5.72 17.96
CA ASN A 108 -3.90 4.88 17.73
C ASN A 108 -3.87 4.09 16.42
N GLY A 109 -2.84 4.28 15.60
CA GLY A 109 -2.68 3.58 14.32
C GLY A 109 -3.56 4.06 13.18
N ALA A 110 -4.43 5.05 13.41
CA ALA A 110 -5.31 5.57 12.37
C ALA A 110 -4.49 6.17 11.23
N ILE A 111 -4.97 6.00 10.01
CA ILE A 111 -4.28 6.47 8.81
C ILE A 111 -5.05 7.63 8.15
N GLU A 112 -4.31 8.59 7.62
CA GLU A 112 -4.83 9.76 6.92
C GLU A 112 -3.97 10.07 5.71
N SER A 113 -4.59 10.35 4.57
CA SER A 113 -3.88 10.59 3.31
C SER A 113 -2.99 11.82 3.39
N VAL A 114 -1.77 11.70 2.89
CA VAL A 114 -0.86 12.86 2.82
C VAL A 114 -1.28 13.80 1.70
N ARG A 115 -0.90 15.07 1.82
CA ARG A 115 -1.20 16.08 0.80
C ARG A 115 -0.57 15.66 -0.54
N GLY A 116 -1.40 15.60 -1.58
CA GLY A 116 -0.98 15.24 -2.94
C GLY A 116 -1.09 13.76 -3.27
N SER A 117 -1.47 12.92 -2.30
CA SER A 117 -1.87 11.53 -2.55
C SER A 117 -3.21 11.46 -3.30
N PRO A 118 -3.42 10.46 -4.17
CA PRO A 118 -2.44 9.46 -4.60
C PRO A 118 -1.47 9.99 -5.67
N PHE A 119 -0.29 9.37 -5.76
CA PHE A 119 0.76 9.72 -6.71
C PHE A 119 0.70 8.80 -7.94
N PRO A 120 0.75 9.33 -9.18
CA PRO A 120 0.69 8.50 -10.38
C PRO A 120 1.84 7.48 -10.49
N ALA A 121 1.51 6.27 -10.95
CA ALA A 121 2.44 5.21 -11.26
C ALA A 121 2.16 4.62 -12.65
N PRO A 122 3.13 3.95 -13.30
CA PRO A 122 2.87 3.26 -14.55
C PRO A 122 1.85 2.13 -14.40
N TYR A 123 1.16 1.80 -15.49
CA TYR A 123 0.07 0.84 -15.55
C TYR A 123 0.38 -0.48 -14.82
N GLY A 124 -0.48 -0.81 -13.84
CA GLY A 124 -0.42 -2.02 -13.04
C GLY A 124 0.64 -2.06 -11.94
N PRO A 125 0.71 -1.09 -11.02
CA PRO A 125 1.62 -1.16 -9.87
C PRO A 125 1.25 -2.36 -8.99
N ALA A 126 2.11 -3.39 -9.01
CA ALA A 126 1.84 -4.70 -8.43
C ALA A 126 2.65 -4.97 -7.16
N ALA A 127 3.85 -4.39 -7.05
CA ALA A 127 4.70 -4.51 -5.87
C ALA A 127 5.39 -3.19 -5.54
N ILE A 128 5.67 -3.00 -4.26
CA ILE A 128 6.27 -1.80 -3.72
C ILE A 128 7.31 -2.18 -2.66
N ALA A 129 8.45 -1.49 -2.65
CA ALA A 129 9.48 -1.67 -1.63
C ALA A 129 10.15 -0.35 -1.30
N LEU A 130 10.47 -0.19 -0.01
CA LEU A 130 11.33 0.88 0.47
C LEU A 130 12.77 0.39 0.49
N ASP A 131 13.71 1.31 0.25
CA ASP A 131 15.10 1.08 0.61
C ASP A 131 15.28 1.10 2.14
N TRP A 132 16.49 0.72 2.60
CA TRP A 132 16.75 0.60 4.04
C TRP A 132 16.83 1.95 4.75
N SER A 133 17.21 3.04 4.05
CA SER A 133 17.18 4.38 4.65
C SER A 133 15.74 4.90 4.78
N GLY A 134 14.82 4.39 3.95
CA GLY A 134 13.44 4.85 3.88
C GLY A 134 13.30 6.17 3.13
N GLU A 135 14.31 6.57 2.36
CA GLU A 135 14.31 7.78 1.54
C GLU A 135 13.84 7.50 0.12
N TYR A 136 13.85 6.23 -0.30
CA TYR A 136 13.50 5.82 -1.65
C TYR A 136 12.43 4.73 -1.67
N LEU A 137 11.47 4.92 -2.57
CA LEU A 137 10.40 3.99 -2.87
C LEU A 137 10.54 3.46 -4.29
N TYR A 138 10.44 2.15 -4.45
CA TYR A 138 10.43 1.48 -5.74
C TYR A 138 9.07 0.86 -5.99
N VAL A 139 8.50 1.12 -7.16
CA VAL A 139 7.19 0.61 -7.57
C VAL A 139 7.35 -0.21 -8.84
N VAL A 140 7.02 -1.49 -8.75
CA VAL A 140 7.01 -2.41 -9.88
C VAL A 140 5.65 -2.37 -10.55
N SER A 141 5.62 -2.01 -11.83
CA SER A 141 4.42 -2.00 -12.65
C SER A 141 4.43 -3.20 -13.60
N ALA A 142 3.62 -4.21 -13.29
CA ALA A 142 3.62 -5.50 -13.97
C ALA A 142 3.26 -5.37 -15.46
N TYR A 143 2.25 -4.56 -15.78
CA TYR A 143 1.77 -4.37 -17.15
C TYR A 143 2.66 -3.42 -17.95
N SER A 144 3.22 -2.41 -17.29
CA SER A 144 4.21 -1.51 -17.91
C SER A 144 5.62 -2.09 -17.96
N GLN A 145 5.85 -3.29 -17.42
CA GLN A 145 7.14 -3.98 -17.45
C GLN A 145 8.29 -3.12 -16.91
N SER A 146 8.02 -2.31 -15.88
CA SER A 146 8.94 -1.29 -15.42
C SER A 146 8.98 -1.12 -13.90
N VAL A 147 10.04 -0.47 -13.43
CA VAL A 147 10.25 -0.05 -12.05
C VAL A 147 10.39 1.46 -11.99
N SER A 148 9.47 2.11 -11.29
CA SER A 148 9.54 3.54 -10.99
C SER A 148 10.32 3.76 -9.70
N GLN A 149 11.15 4.81 -9.66
CA GLN A 149 11.86 5.22 -8.46
C GLN A 149 11.35 6.58 -8.00
N PHE A 150 11.02 6.68 -6.72
CA PHE A 150 10.59 7.92 -6.08
C PHE A 150 11.51 8.24 -4.90
N ALA A 151 11.87 9.50 -4.76
CA ALA A 151 12.40 10.04 -3.51
C ALA A 151 11.22 10.43 -2.61
N ILE A 152 11.36 10.18 -1.30
CA ILE A 152 10.35 10.46 -0.29
C ILE A 152 10.74 11.74 0.45
N ASP A 153 9.83 12.71 0.53
CA ASP A 153 9.92 13.77 1.54
C ASP A 153 9.57 13.14 2.90
N THR A 154 10.57 12.86 3.73
CA THR A 154 10.42 12.13 5.00
C THR A 154 9.67 12.92 6.08
N ASP A 155 9.45 14.22 5.88
CA ASP A 155 8.65 15.06 6.77
C ASP A 155 7.18 15.13 6.35
N ARG A 156 6.89 14.95 5.05
CA ARG A 156 5.55 15.12 4.47
C ARG A 156 4.96 13.86 3.85
N GLY A 157 5.75 12.82 3.65
CA GLY A 157 5.38 11.59 2.95
C GLY A 157 5.15 11.77 1.45
N GLN A 158 5.60 12.88 0.85
CA GLN A 158 5.36 13.13 -0.57
C GLN A 158 6.35 12.37 -1.46
N LEU A 159 5.85 11.84 -2.58
CA LEU A 159 6.67 11.14 -3.56
C LEU A 159 7.08 12.08 -4.68
N ARG A 160 8.38 12.10 -4.97
CA ARG A 160 8.95 12.81 -6.12
C ARG A 160 9.64 11.82 -7.06
N PRO A 161 9.23 11.72 -8.34
CA PRO A 161 9.95 10.90 -9.31
C PRO A 161 11.43 11.30 -9.41
N ILE A 162 12.31 10.31 -9.41
CA ILE A 162 13.76 10.52 -9.56
C ILE A 162 14.13 10.61 -11.05
N GLY A 163 13.45 9.85 -11.89
CA GLY A 163 13.69 9.76 -13.31
C GLY A 163 12.63 8.93 -14.02
N PRO A 164 12.82 8.61 -15.31
CA PRO A 164 11.91 7.75 -16.05
C PRO A 164 11.90 6.32 -15.47
N PRO A 165 10.78 5.58 -15.57
CA PRO A 165 10.73 4.17 -15.16
C PRO A 165 11.75 3.32 -15.93
N LEU A 166 12.42 2.42 -15.22
CA LEU A 166 13.40 1.49 -15.79
C LEU A 166 12.72 0.22 -16.24
N ARG A 167 13.17 -0.39 -17.33
CA ARG A 167 12.61 -1.65 -17.83
C ARG A 167 13.02 -2.82 -16.92
N ALA A 168 12.04 -3.58 -16.44
CA ALA A 168 12.26 -4.77 -15.60
C ALA A 168 12.01 -6.11 -16.31
N GLY A 169 11.53 -6.08 -17.55
CA GLY A 169 11.17 -7.28 -18.30
C GLY A 169 9.70 -7.67 -18.12
N ALA A 170 9.31 -8.83 -18.63
CA ALA A 170 7.92 -9.23 -18.69
C ALA A 170 7.36 -9.63 -17.31
N GLY A 171 6.26 -8.99 -16.90
CA GLY A 171 5.47 -9.38 -15.71
C GLY A 171 6.24 -9.40 -14.39
N PRO A 172 7.00 -8.36 -14.01
CA PRO A 172 7.66 -8.33 -12.70
C PRO A 172 6.61 -8.27 -11.59
N LEU A 173 6.76 -9.11 -10.55
CA LEU A 173 5.78 -9.28 -9.47
C LEU A 173 6.33 -8.98 -8.08
N SER A 174 7.65 -8.84 -7.93
CA SER A 174 8.28 -8.63 -6.64
C SER A 174 9.50 -7.74 -6.76
N ILE A 175 9.83 -7.06 -5.67
CA ILE A 175 11.04 -6.26 -5.53
C ILE A 175 11.48 -6.28 -4.08
N ILE A 176 12.78 -6.30 -3.87
CA ILE A 176 13.43 -6.06 -2.58
C ILE A 176 14.47 -4.98 -2.85
N ALA A 177 14.54 -3.97 -1.98
CA ALA A 177 15.58 -2.96 -2.03
C ALA A 177 16.48 -3.13 -0.81
N GLN A 178 17.80 -3.06 -1.04
CA GLN A 178 18.83 -3.08 -0.01
C GLN A 178 19.71 -1.84 -0.21
N SER A 179 20.15 -1.23 0.90
CA SER A 179 21.20 -0.21 0.81
C SER A 179 22.49 -0.85 0.28
N ALA A 180 23.18 -0.17 -0.64
CA ALA A 180 24.57 -0.52 -0.92
C ALA A 180 25.37 -0.43 0.40
N SER A 181 26.25 -1.40 0.66
CA SER A 181 27.18 -1.24 1.79
C SER A 181 28.03 0.00 1.52
N PRO A 182 28.28 0.86 2.52
CA PRO A 182 29.33 1.87 2.37
C PRO A 182 30.65 1.13 2.13
N ASP A 183 31.32 1.45 1.02
CA ASP A 183 32.69 1.02 0.71
C ASP A 183 33.70 1.54 1.75
#